data_AF-A0A8T3WUJ0-F1
#
_entry.id   AF-A0A8T3WUJ0-F1
#
_cell.length_a   1.000
_cell.length_b   1.000
_cell.length_c   1.000
_cell.angle_alpha   90.00
_cell.angle_beta   90.00
_cell.angle_gamma   90.00
#
_symmetry.space_group_name_H-M   'P 1'
#
loop_
_entity.id
_entity.type
_entity.pdbx_description
1 polymer ?
#
loop_
_entity_poly.entity_id
_entity_poly.type
_entity_poly.pdbx_seq_one_letter_code
_entity_poly.pdbx_strand_id
1 'polypeptide(L)'
;MKIIIDIESHAFFRMLERGQKFGLDYYDTKERTFSTVRLGRLAKRKHLSANYVTFNQYFKDNLSFYVICKEKIFENYKKYLIKTVIIESGRE
;
A
#
# COMPACT_ATOMS: atom_id res chain seq x y z
N MET A 1 18.51 -5.48 -6.67
CA MET A 1 17.27 -5.75 -7.45
C MET A 1 16.38 -4.52 -7.39
N LYS A 2 16.05 -3.90 -8.53
CA LYS A 2 15.27 -2.66 -8.60
C LYS A 2 13.79 -2.92 -8.24
N ILE A 3 13.13 -1.98 -7.56
CA ILE A 3 11.69 -2.05 -7.26
C ILE A 3 10.96 -1.00 -8.07
N ILE A 4 9.91 -1.41 -8.78
CA ILE A 4 9.00 -0.53 -9.53
C ILE A 4 7.61 -0.65 -8.91
N ILE A 5 6.99 0.48 -8.59
CA ILE A 5 5.65 0.55 -7.99
C ILE A 5 4.75 1.32 -8.94
N ASP A 6 3.71 0.66 -9.41
CA ASP A 6 2.62 1.27 -10.18
C ASP A 6 1.32 1.17 -9.39
N ILE A 7 0.37 2.05 -9.69
CA ILE A 7 -0.95 2.07 -9.06
C ILE A 7 -2.04 1.97 -10.12
N GLU A 8 -3.02 1.08 -9.92
CA GLU A 8 -4.18 1.04 -10.81
C GLU A 8 -5.07 2.27 -10.59
N SER A 9 -5.72 2.75 -11.65
CA SER A 9 -6.51 3.98 -11.58
C SER A 9 -7.56 3.95 -10.48
N HIS A 10 -8.25 2.82 -10.28
CA HIS A 10 -9.23 2.70 -9.20
C HIS A 10 -8.59 2.69 -7.80
N ALA A 11 -7.39 2.09 -7.66
CA ALA A 11 -6.64 2.08 -6.43
C ALA A 11 -6.15 3.49 -6.08
N PHE A 12 -5.77 4.25 -7.10
CA PHE A 12 -5.39 5.66 -6.98
C PHE A 12 -6.55 6.51 -6.45
N PHE A 13 -7.74 6.43 -7.04
CA PHE A 13 -8.89 7.18 -6.54
C PHE A 13 -9.28 6.80 -5.11
N ARG A 14 -9.25 5.50 -4.77
CA ARG A 14 -9.49 5.04 -3.39
C ARG A 14 -8.44 5.55 -2.42
N MET A 15 -7.17 5.56 -2.82
CA MET A 15 -6.07 6.10 -2.02
C MET A 15 -6.35 7.56 -1.67
N LEU A 16 -6.70 8.39 -2.67
CA LEU A 16 -7.03 9.80 -2.45
C LEU A 16 -8.22 9.98 -1.51
N GLU A 17 -9.33 9.30 -1.78
CA GLU A 17 -10.56 9.39 -0.98
C GLU A 17 -10.29 9.02 0.48
N ARG A 18 -9.52 7.94 0.71
CA ARG A 18 -9.16 7.50 2.06
C ARG A 18 -8.20 8.46 2.73
N GLY A 19 -7.17 8.93 2.04
CA GLY A 19 -6.22 9.90 2.58
C GLY A 19 -6.94 11.14 3.11
N GLN A 20 -7.84 11.71 2.29
CA GLN A 20 -8.64 12.87 2.68
C GLN A 20 -9.52 12.62 3.91
N LYS A 21 -10.13 11.43 4.03
CA LYS A 21 -10.94 11.06 5.22
C LYS A 21 -10.13 11.05 6.52
N PHE A 22 -8.82 10.79 6.44
CA PHE A 22 -7.90 10.83 7.58
C PHE A 22 -7.08 12.13 7.66
N GLY A 23 -7.46 13.17 6.89
CA GLY A 23 -6.81 14.47 6.92
C GLY A 23 -5.43 14.52 6.27
N LEU A 24 -5.08 13.51 5.45
CA LEU A 24 -3.82 13.48 4.71
C LEU A 24 -3.97 14.18 3.37
N ASP A 25 -2.94 14.94 2.98
CA ASP A 25 -2.86 15.48 1.62
C ASP A 25 -2.47 14.39 0.59
N TYR A 26 -2.47 14.77 -0.68
CA TYR A 26 -2.10 13.88 -1.77
C TYR A 26 -0.68 13.32 -1.64
N TYR A 27 0.29 14.19 -1.37
CA TYR A 27 1.70 13.84 -1.37
C TYR A 27 2.02 12.90 -0.23
N ASP A 28 1.51 13.19 0.97
CA ASP A 28 1.63 12.35 2.15
C ASP A 28 0.98 10.99 1.94
N THR A 29 -0.25 10.97 1.43
CA THR A 29 -0.97 9.71 1.20
C THR A 29 -0.22 8.83 0.18
N LYS A 30 0.28 9.44 -0.89
CA LYS A 30 1.06 8.74 -1.92
C LYS A 30 2.38 8.22 -1.35
N GLU A 31 3.14 9.04 -0.66
CA GLU A 31 4.45 8.62 -0.14
C GLU A 31 4.30 7.56 0.93
N ARG A 32 3.32 7.66 1.83
CA ARG A 32 3.05 6.62 2.82
C ARG A 32 2.59 5.31 2.18
N THR A 33 1.78 5.38 1.12
CA THR A 33 1.42 4.20 0.34
C THR A 33 2.66 3.54 -0.28
N PHE A 34 3.55 4.33 -0.87
CA PHE A 34 4.74 3.83 -1.55
C PHE A 34 5.77 3.31 -0.54
N SER A 35 5.97 4.03 0.57
CA SER A 35 6.73 3.57 1.73
C SER A 35 6.21 2.24 2.24
N THR A 36 4.89 2.07 2.33
CA THR A 36 4.30 0.79 2.78
C THR A 36 4.72 -0.37 1.87
N VAL A 37 4.83 -0.17 0.56
CA VAL A 37 5.32 -1.21 -0.36
C VAL A 37 6.85 -1.39 -0.28
N ARG A 38 7.60 -0.31 -0.07
CA ARG A 38 9.09 -0.34 -0.02
C ARG A 38 9.62 -0.93 1.29
N LEU A 39 9.00 -0.58 2.41
CA LEU A 39 9.50 -0.80 3.78
C LEU A 39 8.55 -1.62 4.64
N GLY A 40 7.28 -1.75 4.22
CA GLY A 40 6.27 -2.48 4.97
C GLY A 40 6.59 -3.97 5.03
N ARG A 41 6.13 -4.61 6.11
CA ARG A 41 6.24 -6.05 6.29
C ARG A 41 5.05 -6.74 5.65
N LEU A 42 5.22 -8.01 5.29
CA LEU A 42 4.11 -8.84 4.83
C LEU A 42 3.07 -8.96 5.95
N ALA A 43 1.85 -8.52 5.67
CA ALA A 43 0.74 -8.58 6.62
C ALA A 43 0.15 -9.99 6.70
N LYS A 44 -0.20 -10.46 7.91
CA LYS A 44 -0.88 -11.75 8.12
C LYS A 44 -2.39 -11.74 7.82
N ARG A 45 -2.98 -10.63 7.34
CA ARG A 45 -4.44 -10.53 7.16
C ARG A 45 -4.93 -11.62 6.20
N LYS A 46 -5.86 -12.46 6.70
CA LYS A 46 -6.39 -13.72 6.13
C LYS A 46 -7.21 -13.60 4.83
N HIS A 47 -7.25 -12.42 4.21
CA HIS A 47 -7.86 -12.27 2.91
C HIS A 47 -6.73 -12.00 1.95
N LEU A 48 -6.54 -12.86 0.96
CA LEU A 48 -6.22 -12.54 -0.43
C LEU A 48 -5.69 -13.79 -1.11
N SER A 49 -6.20 -14.04 -2.31
CA SER A 49 -5.86 -15.21 -3.12
C SER A 49 -4.34 -15.39 -3.28
N ALA A 50 -3.93 -16.60 -3.68
CA ALA A 50 -2.53 -16.96 -3.97
C ALA A 50 -1.78 -15.99 -4.93
N ASN A 51 -2.46 -15.02 -5.53
CA ASN A 51 -1.96 -14.10 -6.55
C ASN A 51 -1.63 -12.69 -6.04
N TYR A 52 -1.87 -12.38 -4.76
CA TYR A 52 -1.66 -11.03 -4.22
C TYR A 52 -0.81 -11.03 -2.96
N VAL A 53 -0.08 -9.93 -2.78
CA VAL A 53 0.80 -9.67 -1.64
C VAL A 53 0.30 -8.44 -0.91
N THR A 54 0.19 -8.52 0.42
CA THR A 54 -0.23 -7.37 1.24
C THR A 54 0.91 -6.89 2.10
N PHE A 55 1.24 -5.62 1.97
CA PHE A 55 2.18 -4.93 2.84
C PHE A 55 1.44 -4.12 3.89
N ASN A 56 2.00 -4.02 5.08
CA ASN A 56 1.52 -3.13 6.13
C ASN A 56 2.64 -2.29 6.72
N GLN A 57 2.31 -1.03 7.04
CA GLN A 57 3.15 -0.12 7.79
C GLN A 57 2.30 0.73 8.73
N TYR A 58 2.76 0.87 9.96
CA TYR A 58 2.21 1.77 10.96
C TYR A 58 3.04 3.06 11.00
N PHE A 59 2.36 4.20 11.05
CA PHE A 59 2.95 5.54 11.08
C PHE A 59 2.74 6.20 12.45
N LYS A 60 3.58 7.19 12.75
CA LYS A 60 3.65 7.84 14.07
C LYS A 60 2.38 8.58 14.48
N ASP A 61 1.55 8.96 13.52
CA ASP A 61 0.27 9.64 13.71
C ASP A 61 -0.90 8.68 13.95
N ASN A 62 -0.59 7.48 14.44
CA ASN A 62 -1.54 6.42 14.69
C ASN A 62 -2.32 5.95 13.46
N LEU A 63 -1.75 6.07 12.25
CA LEU A 63 -2.33 5.52 11.03
C LEU A 63 -1.61 4.26 10.58
N SER A 64 -2.38 3.23 10.25
CA SER A 64 -1.93 2.00 9.60
C SER A 64 -2.31 2.02 8.13
N PHE A 65 -1.33 1.79 7.27
CA PHE A 65 -1.56 1.56 5.85
C PHE A 65 -1.48 0.06 5.57
N TYR A 66 -2.44 -0.47 4.84
CA TYR A 66 -2.37 -1.79 4.22
C TYR A 66 -2.47 -1.62 2.71
N VAL A 67 -1.46 -2.11 1.99
CA VAL A 67 -1.37 -1.96 0.54
C VAL A 67 -1.35 -3.33 -0.10
N ILE A 68 -2.37 -3.61 -0.89
CA ILE A 68 -2.55 -4.89 -1.59
C ILE A 68 -1.99 -4.73 -3.00
N CYS A 69 -1.02 -5.56 -3.34
CA CYS A 69 -0.30 -5.52 -4.60
C CYS A 69 -0.40 -6.84 -5.36
N LYS A 70 -0.34 -6.77 -6.69
CA LYS A 70 0.04 -7.91 -7.53
C LYS A 70 1.56 -7.83 -7.76
N GLU A 71 2.29 -8.86 -7.32
CA GLU A 71 3.74 -8.96 -7.54
C GLU A 71 4.04 -9.60 -8.89
N LYS A 72 5.03 -9.06 -9.60
CA LYS A 72 5.67 -9.70 -10.74
C LYS A 72 7.18 -9.65 -10.54
N ILE A 73 7.83 -10.81 -10.61
CA ILE A 73 9.28 -10.95 -10.48
C ILE A 73 9.87 -11.09 -11.88
N PHE A 74 10.86 -10.26 -12.18
CA PHE A 74 11.69 -10.34 -13.38
C PHE A 74 13.14 -10.52 -12.94
N GLU A 75 14.01 -10.94 -13.85
CA GLU A 75 15.42 -11.25 -13.55
C GLU A 75 16.14 -10.09 -12.82
N ASN A 76 15.87 -8.84 -13.22
CA ASN A 76 16.59 -7.67 -12.72
C ASN A 76 15.77 -6.77 -11.79
N TYR A 77 14.45 -6.97 -11.72
CA TYR A 77 13.56 -6.09 -10.96
C TYR A 77 12.28 -6.79 -10.47
N LYS A 78 11.69 -6.23 -9.42
CA LYS A 78 10.34 -6.56 -8.98
C LYS A 78 9.40 -5.42 -9.31
N LYS A 79 8.22 -5.77 -9.83
CA LYS A 79 7.13 -4.83 -10.08
C LYS A 79 5.96 -5.13 -9.16
N TYR A 80 5.55 -4.13 -8.38
CA TYR A 80 4.34 -4.17 -7.57
C TYR A 80 3.29 -3.29 -8.22
N LEU A 81 2.15 -3.89 -8.57
CA LEU A 81 0.97 -3.16 -9.02
C LEU A 81 -0.02 -3.03 -7.87
N ILE A 82 -0.20 -1.83 -7.34
CA ILE A 82 -1.13 -1.54 -6.25
C ILE A 82 -2.56 -1.67 -6.76
N LYS A 83 -3.31 -2.59 -6.13
CA LYS A 83 -4.72 -2.88 -6.38
C LYS A 83 -5.65 -2.15 -5.42
N THR A 84 -5.23 -2.04 -4.16
CA THR A 84 -6.03 -1.42 -3.11
C THR A 84 -5.12 -0.80 -2.05
N VAL A 85 -5.55 0.34 -1.52
CA VAL A 85 -4.97 0.98 -0.34
C VAL A 85 -6.05 1.06 0.73
N ILE A 86 -5.72 0.61 1.94
CA ILE A 86 -6.56 0.69 3.12
C ILE A 86 -5.81 1.53 4.15
N ILE A 87 -6.48 2.52 4.72
CA ILE A 87 -5.98 3.37 5.79
C ILE A 87 -6.92 3.18 6.97
N GLU A 88 -6.37 2.89 8.13
CA GLU A 88 -7.08 2.68 9.39
C GLU A 88 -6.32 3.37 10.52
N SER A 89 -7.01 3.79 11.59
CA SER A 89 -6.34 4.13 12.83
C SER A 89 -5.73 2.86 13.44
N GLY A 90 -4.54 2.97 14.03
CA GLY A 90 -3.95 1.88 14.81
C GLY A 90 -4.71 1.73 16.11
N ARG A 91 -5.36 0.56 16.26
CA ARG A 91 -6.00 0.01 17.48
C ARG A 91 -6.33 1.05 18.57
N GLU A 92 -7.61 1.41 18.66
CA GLU A 92 -8.23 1.55 19.99
C GLU A 92 -8.23 0.20 20.71
#